data_AF-A0A940ZXV3-F1
#
_entry.id   AF-A0A940ZXV3-F1
#
_cell.length_a   1.000
_cell.length_b   1.000
_cell.length_c   1.000
_cell.angle_alpha   90.00
_cell.angle_beta   90.00
_cell.angle_gamma   90.00
#
_symmetry.space_group_name_H-M   'P 1'
#
loop_
_entity.id
_entity.type
_entity.pdbx_description
1 polymer ?
#
loop_
_entity_poly.entity_id
_entity_poly.type
_entity_poly.pdbx_seq_one_letter_code
_entity_poly.pdbx_strand_id
1 'polypeptide(L)'
;MKMRTWTTTAFLVIVGAALAAPAPVTAGAPTELVVADSMSGANFQTYWQKTVIPAVKQVLGVNLRYLVTSDAEQIQKTKAWKPGQGDFHILFAKSIATWVKSGVPLETLNANNVPNSAKILPEFLKSD
;
A
#
# COMPACT_ATOMS: atom_id res chain seq x y z
N MET A 1 35.90 58.12 -5.68
CA MET A 1 35.35 57.03 -4.85
C MET A 1 34.13 56.45 -5.55
N LYS A 2 34.24 55.29 -6.21
CA LYS A 2 33.12 54.64 -6.93
C LYS A 2 32.61 53.47 -6.10
N MET A 3 31.40 53.61 -5.55
CA MET A 3 30.68 52.60 -4.80
C MET A 3 30.14 51.55 -5.78
N ARG A 4 30.43 50.27 -5.51
CA ARG A 4 30.12 49.13 -6.37
C ARG A 4 29.05 48.31 -5.65
N THR A 5 27.79 48.56 -5.93
CA THR A 5 26.64 47.83 -5.37
C THR A 5 26.48 46.50 -6.09
N TRP A 6 26.55 45.41 -5.34
CA TRP A 6 26.31 44.05 -5.83
C TRP A 6 24.81 43.74 -5.72
N THR A 7 24.16 43.47 -6.85
CA THR A 7 22.81 42.94 -6.92
C THR A 7 22.86 41.41 -6.84
N THR A 8 22.52 40.85 -5.68
CA THR A 8 22.34 39.40 -5.50
C THR A 8 20.91 39.05 -5.90
N THR A 9 20.72 38.52 -7.10
CA THR A 9 19.44 37.95 -7.55
C THR A 9 19.30 36.55 -6.95
N ALA A 10 18.42 36.38 -5.97
CA ALA A 10 18.05 35.06 -5.46
C ALA A 10 17.10 34.36 -6.45
N PHE A 11 17.56 33.27 -7.04
CA PHE A 11 16.71 32.35 -7.81
C PHE A 11 15.87 31.51 -6.84
N LEU A 12 14.56 31.75 -6.82
CA LEU A 12 13.60 30.87 -6.15
C LEU A 12 13.28 29.71 -7.10
N VAL A 13 13.88 28.54 -6.86
CA VAL A 13 13.50 27.29 -7.54
C VAL A 13 12.29 26.72 -6.80
N ILE A 14 11.09 26.94 -7.34
CA ILE A 14 9.90 26.22 -6.90
C ILE A 14 9.91 24.86 -7.61
N VAL A 15 10.39 23.83 -6.93
CA VAL A 15 10.19 22.44 -7.38
C VAL A 15 8.73 22.07 -7.09
N GLY A 16 7.87 22.31 -8.08
CA GLY A 16 6.50 21.82 -8.05
C GLY A 16 6.50 20.29 -8.19
N ALA A 17 6.40 19.58 -7.07
CA ALA A 17 6.05 18.17 -7.08
C ALA A 17 4.59 18.05 -7.58
N ALA A 18 4.42 17.70 -8.86
CA ALA A 18 3.13 17.37 -9.42
C ALA A 18 2.59 16.12 -8.74
N LEU A 19 1.77 16.29 -7.70
CA LEU A 19 0.94 15.24 -7.16
C LEU A 19 -0.07 14.88 -8.25
N ALA A 20 0.17 13.77 -8.95
CA ALA A 20 -0.76 13.23 -9.91
C ALA A 20 -2.14 13.05 -9.24
N ALA A 21 -3.17 13.68 -9.81
CA ALA A 21 -4.53 13.55 -9.32
C ALA A 21 -4.95 12.07 -9.34
N PRO A 22 -5.61 11.57 -8.27
CA PRO A 22 -6.05 10.17 -8.26
C PRO A 22 -7.06 9.91 -9.36
N ALA A 23 -6.93 8.75 -10.01
CA ALA A 23 -7.88 8.29 -11.00
C ALA A 23 -9.29 8.16 -10.36
N PRO A 24 -10.35 8.48 -11.10
CA PRO A 24 -11.72 8.35 -10.60
C PRO A 24 -12.01 6.89 -10.23
N VAL A 25 -12.61 6.69 -9.06
CA VAL A 25 -13.05 5.39 -8.55
C VAL A 25 -14.15 4.87 -9.47
N THR A 26 -13.90 3.75 -10.14
CA THR A 26 -14.87 3.13 -11.07
C THR A 26 -16.13 2.69 -10.32
N ALA A 27 -17.30 2.91 -10.91
CA ALA A 27 -18.57 2.42 -10.37
C ALA A 27 -18.52 0.88 -10.25
N GLY A 28 -18.64 0.38 -9.01
CA GLY A 28 -18.48 -1.03 -8.67
C GLY A 28 -17.24 -1.35 -7.82
N ALA A 29 -16.37 -0.37 -7.55
CA ALA A 29 -15.25 -0.56 -6.63
C ALA A 29 -15.73 -0.80 -5.18
N PRO A 30 -15.09 -1.71 -4.43
CA PRO A 30 -15.44 -1.98 -3.04
C PRO A 30 -15.37 -0.72 -2.18
N THR A 31 -16.43 -0.47 -1.40
CA THR A 31 -16.49 0.66 -0.45
C THR A 31 -15.69 0.40 0.82
N GLU A 32 -15.34 -0.86 1.06
CA GLU A 32 -14.50 -1.32 2.17
C GLU A 32 -13.49 -2.35 1.66
N LEU A 33 -12.24 -2.21 2.10
CA LEU A 33 -11.22 -3.23 1.97
C LEU A 33 -10.66 -3.54 3.36
N VAL A 34 -10.24 -4.79 3.54
CA VAL A 34 -9.73 -5.30 4.79
C VAL A 34 -8.29 -5.77 4.58
N VAL A 35 -7.39 -5.26 5.41
CA VAL A 35 -5.96 -5.57 5.42
C VAL A 35 -5.66 -6.43 6.64
N ALA A 36 -5.15 -7.64 6.45
CA ALA A 36 -4.67 -8.51 7.51
C ALA A 36 -3.14 -8.37 7.63
N ASP A 37 -2.64 -8.09 8.83
CA ASP A 37 -1.22 -7.90 9.12
C ASP A 37 -0.79 -8.83 10.25
N SER A 38 0.19 -9.68 9.95
CA SER A 38 0.78 -10.61 10.91
C SER A 38 2.26 -10.34 11.18
N MET A 39 2.85 -9.37 10.48
CA MET A 39 4.28 -9.10 10.53
C MET A 39 4.60 -7.87 11.37
N SER A 40 3.73 -6.85 11.35
CA SER A 40 4.20 -5.50 11.64
C SER A 40 4.15 -5.12 13.11
N GLY A 41 5.19 -4.42 13.56
CA GLY A 41 5.29 -3.90 14.93
C GLY A 41 4.47 -2.61 15.14
N ALA A 42 4.37 -2.18 16.41
CA ALA A 42 3.53 -1.07 16.85
C ALA A 42 3.75 0.26 16.08
N ASN A 43 4.99 0.55 15.67
CA ASN A 43 5.31 1.76 14.91
C ASN A 43 4.66 1.74 13.51
N PHE A 44 4.70 0.59 12.83
CA PHE A 44 4.08 0.45 11.51
C PHE A 44 2.56 0.47 11.61
N GLN A 45 2.00 -0.19 12.62
CA GLN A 45 0.57 -0.13 12.90
C GLN A 45 0.12 1.33 13.15
N THR A 46 0.91 2.10 13.89
CA THR A 46 0.65 3.54 14.12
C THR A 46 0.70 4.33 12.82
N TYR A 47 1.67 4.06 11.94
CA TYR A 47 1.77 4.67 10.61
C TYR A 47 0.54 4.36 9.75
N TRP A 48 0.05 3.12 9.76
CA TRP A 48 -1.19 2.76 9.06
C TRP A 48 -2.38 3.57 9.55
N GLN A 49 -2.57 3.63 10.87
CA GLN A 49 -3.70 4.33 11.48
C GLN A 49 -3.66 5.84 11.24
N LYS A 50 -2.47 6.46 11.34
CA LYS A 50 -2.33 7.92 11.26
C LYS A 50 -2.15 8.46 9.85
N THR A 51 -1.63 7.65 8.93
CA THR A 51 -1.21 8.13 7.61
C THR A 51 -1.90 7.38 6.47
N VAL A 52 -1.76 6.05 6.42
CA VAL A 52 -2.21 5.28 5.25
C VAL A 52 -3.73 5.23 5.15
N ILE A 53 -4.42 4.86 6.23
CA ILE A 53 -5.88 4.70 6.22
C ILE A 53 -6.59 6.03 5.88
N PRO A 54 -6.23 7.18 6.50
CA PRO A 54 -6.82 8.47 6.13
C PRO A 54 -6.54 8.86 4.68
N ALA A 55 -5.30 8.66 4.20
CA ALA A 55 -4.92 8.99 2.84
C ALA A 55 -5.72 8.17 1.82
N VAL A 56 -5.87 6.86 2.04
CA VAL A 56 -6.66 5.99 1.15
C VAL A 56 -8.12 6.44 1.12
N LYS A 57 -8.71 6.79 2.27
CA LYS A 57 -10.08 7.30 2.31
C LYS A 57 -10.22 8.61 1.55
N GLN A 58 -9.28 9.54 1.72
CA GLN A 58 -9.30 10.84 1.06
C GLN A 58 -9.13 10.72 -0.46
N VAL A 59 -8.23 9.84 -0.91
CA VAL A 59 -7.80 9.73 -2.31
C VAL A 59 -8.73 8.81 -3.10
N LEU A 60 -9.17 7.70 -2.51
CA LEU A 60 -9.92 6.65 -3.19
C LEU A 60 -11.36 6.49 -2.68
N GLY A 61 -11.79 7.21 -1.64
CA GLY A 61 -13.13 7.07 -1.05
C GLY A 61 -13.39 5.73 -0.35
N VAL A 62 -12.43 4.81 -0.37
CA VAL A 62 -12.53 3.45 0.18
C VAL A 62 -12.23 3.47 1.68
N ASN A 63 -13.01 2.73 2.46
CA ASN A 63 -12.71 2.49 3.88
C ASN A 63 -11.70 1.35 3.99
N LEU A 64 -10.63 1.55 4.75
CA LEU A 64 -9.69 0.48 5.09
C LEU A 64 -9.90 0.02 6.52
N ARG A 65 -10.18 -1.28 6.70
CA ARG A 65 -10.12 -1.94 8.00
C ARG A 65 -8.78 -2.65 8.15
N TYR A 66 -8.03 -2.28 9.17
CA TYR A 66 -6.71 -2.85 9.44
C TYR A 66 -6.79 -3.82 10.61
N LEU A 67 -6.41 -5.08 10.38
CA LEU A 67 -6.51 -6.18 11.34
C LEU A 67 -5.13 -6.73 11.66
N VAL A 68 -4.73 -6.63 12.92
CA VAL A 68 -3.51 -7.26 13.42
C VAL A 68 -3.85 -8.65 13.94
N THR A 69 -3.13 -9.67 13.48
CA THR A 69 -3.49 -11.09 13.66
C THR A 69 -2.27 -11.98 13.48
N SER A 70 -2.41 -13.30 13.58
CA SER A 70 -1.32 -14.25 13.30
C SER A 70 -1.51 -14.96 11.96
N ASP A 71 -0.41 -15.34 11.30
CA ASP A 71 -0.46 -16.15 10.07
C ASP A 71 -1.22 -17.46 10.30
N ALA A 72 -1.02 -18.12 11.44
CA ALA A 72 -1.68 -19.39 11.75
C ALA A 72 -3.21 -19.24 11.81
N GLU A 73 -3.70 -18.19 12.48
CA GLU A 73 -5.13 -17.91 12.56
C GLU A 73 -5.71 -17.61 11.17
N GLN A 74 -5.05 -16.73 10.41
CA GLN A 74 -5.53 -16.32 9.10
C GLN A 74 -5.53 -17.48 8.11
N ILE A 75 -4.47 -18.29 8.06
CA ILE A 75 -4.41 -19.48 7.20
C ILE A 75 -5.58 -20.43 7.51
N GLN A 76 -5.87 -20.68 8.79
CA GLN A 76 -6.97 -21.57 9.17
C GLN A 76 -8.33 -21.02 8.72
N LYS A 77 -8.56 -19.70 8.90
CA LYS A 77 -9.77 -19.04 8.42
C LYS A 77 -9.88 -19.08 6.90
N THR A 78 -8.80 -18.74 6.19
CA THR A 78 -8.77 -18.69 4.73
C THR A 78 -9.02 -20.05 4.09
N LYS A 79 -8.59 -21.15 4.73
CA LYS A 79 -8.90 -22.50 4.23
C LYS A 79 -10.40 -22.83 4.20
N ALA A 80 -11.20 -22.15 5.04
CA ALA A 80 -12.65 -22.33 5.08
C ALA A 80 -13.40 -21.42 4.10
N TRP A 81 -12.69 -20.54 3.38
CA TRP A 81 -13.31 -19.58 2.46
C TRP A 81 -13.93 -20.26 1.25
N LYS A 82 -15.02 -19.67 0.78
CA LYS A 82 -15.67 -20.03 -0.49
C LYS A 82 -15.28 -18.99 -1.54
N PRO A 83 -15.32 -19.31 -2.84
CA PRO A 83 -15.12 -18.32 -3.90
C PRO A 83 -16.02 -17.09 -3.68
N GLY A 84 -15.42 -15.90 -3.67
CA GLY A 84 -16.13 -14.64 -3.42
C GLY A 84 -16.48 -14.36 -1.95
N GLN A 85 -16.07 -15.21 -1.01
CA GLN A 85 -16.27 -15.03 0.43
C GLN A 85 -14.92 -15.11 1.15
N GLY A 86 -14.40 -13.96 1.56
CA GLY A 86 -13.17 -13.86 2.33
C GLY A 86 -13.22 -12.75 3.36
N ASP A 87 -12.49 -12.93 4.46
CA ASP A 87 -12.44 -11.98 5.57
C ASP A 87 -11.47 -10.84 5.33
N PHE A 88 -10.52 -10.99 4.39
CA PHE A 88 -9.55 -9.96 4.03
C PHE A 88 -9.22 -9.95 2.53
N HIS A 89 -8.72 -8.80 2.08
CA HIS A 89 -8.42 -8.49 0.68
C HIS A 89 -6.91 -8.35 0.43
N ILE A 90 -6.17 -7.84 1.44
CA ILE A 90 -4.73 -7.62 1.37
C ILE A 90 -4.09 -8.28 2.60
N LEU A 91 -2.96 -8.95 2.40
CA LEU A 91 -2.25 -9.70 3.43
C LEU A 91 -0.80 -9.22 3.53
N PHE A 92 -0.41 -8.76 4.73
CA PHE A 92 0.98 -8.58 5.15
C PHE A 92 1.40 -9.78 5.99
N ALA A 93 1.85 -10.83 5.31
CA ALA A 93 2.26 -12.08 5.93
C ALA A 93 3.66 -11.97 6.53
N LYS A 94 3.84 -12.46 7.76
CA LYS A 94 5.16 -12.63 8.38
C LYS A 94 6.02 -13.65 7.63
N SER A 95 5.40 -14.72 7.14
CA SER A 95 6.09 -15.76 6.36
C SER A 95 5.32 -16.13 5.10
N ILE A 96 5.73 -15.55 3.96
CA ILE A 96 5.18 -15.90 2.63
C ILE A 96 5.35 -17.41 2.35
N ALA A 97 6.50 -17.98 2.73
CA ALA A 97 6.76 -19.41 2.56
C ALA A 97 5.75 -20.30 3.30
N THR A 98 5.30 -19.89 4.49
CA THR A 98 4.27 -20.62 5.24
C THR A 98 2.93 -20.58 4.51
N TRP A 99 2.56 -19.41 3.97
CA TRP A 99 1.33 -19.26 3.19
C TRP A 99 1.34 -20.10 1.92
N VAL A 100 2.43 -20.09 1.16
CA VAL A 100 2.59 -20.92 -0.05
C VAL A 100 2.47 -22.41 0.29
N LYS A 101 3.10 -22.87 1.37
CA LYS A 101 3.03 -24.28 1.81
C LYS A 101 1.67 -24.67 2.41
N SER A 102 0.85 -23.71 2.79
CA SER A 102 -0.41 -23.98 3.48
C SER A 102 -1.51 -24.58 2.59
N GLY A 103 -1.37 -24.44 1.26
CA GLY A 103 -2.39 -24.83 0.29
C GLY A 103 -3.51 -23.80 0.10
N VAL A 104 -3.42 -22.64 0.75
CA VAL A 104 -4.32 -21.51 0.48
C VAL A 104 -3.99 -20.92 -0.90
N PRO A 105 -4.97 -20.73 -1.80
CA PRO A 105 -4.73 -20.10 -3.08
C PRO A 105 -4.40 -18.61 -2.88
N LEU A 106 -3.25 -18.18 -3.42
CA LEU A 106 -2.84 -16.78 -3.47
C LEU A 106 -2.95 -16.29 -4.92
N GLU A 107 -3.46 -15.07 -5.10
CA GLU A 107 -3.54 -14.46 -6.41
C GLU A 107 -2.16 -13.98 -6.87
N THR A 108 -1.82 -14.28 -8.14
CA THR A 108 -0.60 -13.77 -8.76
C THR A 108 -0.85 -12.39 -9.35
N LEU A 109 -0.22 -11.37 -8.78
CA LEU A 109 -0.27 -10.00 -9.29
C LEU A 109 0.83 -9.77 -10.34
N ASN A 110 0.52 -8.99 -11.37
CA ASN A 110 1.43 -8.65 -12.45
C ASN A 110 1.13 -7.24 -12.99
N ALA A 111 1.90 -6.77 -13.97
CA ALA A 111 1.72 -5.41 -14.51
C ALA A 111 0.35 -5.17 -15.16
N ASN A 112 -0.38 -6.20 -15.57
CA ASN A 112 -1.70 -6.04 -16.19
C ASN A 112 -2.78 -5.71 -15.13
N ASN A 113 -2.68 -6.26 -13.91
CA ASN A 113 -3.63 -5.99 -12.83
C ASN A 113 -3.13 -4.94 -11.83
N VAL A 114 -1.81 -4.74 -11.74
CA VAL A 114 -1.19 -3.66 -10.96
C VAL A 114 -0.20 -2.90 -11.84
N PRO A 115 -0.66 -1.96 -12.69
CA PRO A 115 0.21 -1.22 -13.63
C PRO A 115 1.33 -0.43 -12.94
N ASN A 116 1.08 0.04 -11.72
CA ASN A 116 2.08 0.75 -10.92
C ASN A 116 3.22 -0.17 -10.42
N SER A 117 3.12 -1.50 -10.56
CA SER A 117 4.23 -2.42 -10.26
C SER A 117 5.46 -2.15 -11.12
N ALA A 118 5.28 -1.64 -12.34
CA ALA A 118 6.38 -1.21 -13.21
C ALA A 118 7.19 -0.04 -12.65
N LYS A 119 6.68 0.66 -11.63
CA LYS A 119 7.38 1.76 -10.95
C LYS A 119 8.19 1.29 -9.74
N ILE A 120 8.08 0.02 -9.36
CA ILE A 120 8.86 -0.55 -8.25
C ILE A 120 10.32 -0.61 -8.71
N LEU A 121 11.20 -0.04 -7.90
CA LEU A 121 12.63 -0.03 -8.22
C LEU A 121 13.17 -1.48 -8.23
N PRO A 122 14.02 -1.86 -9.20
CA PRO A 122 14.44 -3.25 -9.38
C PRO A 122 15.08 -3.90 -8.15
N GLU A 123 15.70 -3.12 -7.26
CA GLU A 123 16.27 -3.61 -6.00
C GLU A 123 15.23 -4.22 -5.05
N PHE A 124 13.96 -3.79 -5.11
CA PHE A 124 12.88 -4.33 -4.28
C PHE A 124 12.15 -5.52 -4.93
N LEU A 125 12.49 -5.85 -6.18
CA LEU A 125 11.92 -6.99 -6.91
C LEU A 125 12.79 -8.26 -6.81
N LYS A 126 13.97 -8.16 -6.19
CA LYS A 126 14.84 -9.31 -5.97
C LYS A 126 14.32 -10.10 -4.78
N SER A 127 13.96 -11.36 -5.00
CA SER A 127 13.79 -12.33 -3.92
C SER A 127 15.18 -12.74 -3.43
N ASP A 128 15.40 -12.70 -2.12
CA ASP A 128 16.54 -13.37 -1.49
C ASP A 128 16.56 -14.88 -1.80
#